data_AF-A0A727N2A0-F1
#
_entry.id   AF-A0A727N2A0-F1
#
_cell.length_a   1.000
_cell.length_b   1.000
_cell.length_c   1.000
_cell.angle_alpha   90.00
_cell.angle_beta   90.00
_cell.angle_gamma   90.00
#
_symmetry.space_group_name_H-M   'P 1'
#
loop_
_entity.id
_entity.type
_entity.pdbx_description
1 polymer ?
#
loop_
_entity_poly.entity_id
_entity_poly.type
_entity_poly.pdbx_seq_one_letter_code
_entity_poly.pdbx_strand_id
1 'polypeptide(L)'
;AVRGGTLPAGWYQIPVTKEALQAPAGLSARADAVWTGNHLKLVRFAVENKTPSALNIRESDFWQPGIRAVMFSQPVSQLLAGTRMDVYVIRDGEGS
;
A
#
# COMPACT_ATOMS: atom_id res chain seq x y z
N ALA A 1 9.48 -8.11 -9.65
CA ALA A 1 9.88 -7.01 -8.73
C ALA A 1 10.83 -6.08 -9.47
N VAL A 2 10.68 -4.76 -9.34
CA VAL A 2 11.72 -3.81 -9.76
C VAL A 2 12.95 -4.09 -8.90
N ARG A 3 13.97 -4.68 -9.51
CA ARG A 3 15.23 -5.09 -8.87
C ARG A 3 16.24 -3.98 -9.12
N GLY A 4 16.51 -3.13 -8.12
CA GLY A 4 17.62 -2.16 -8.20
C GLY A 4 17.38 -0.75 -7.69
N GLY A 5 16.23 -0.42 -7.09
CA GLY A 5 16.00 0.91 -6.51
C GLY A 5 15.84 2.06 -7.53
N THR A 6 15.97 1.77 -8.83
CA THR A 6 15.66 2.72 -9.91
C THR A 6 14.23 2.54 -10.35
N LEU A 7 13.46 3.64 -10.34
CA LEU A 7 12.11 3.64 -10.90
C LEU A 7 12.17 3.35 -12.41
N PRO A 8 11.19 2.60 -12.96
CA PRO A 8 11.09 2.45 -14.41
C PRO A 8 10.97 3.81 -15.11
N ALA A 9 11.41 3.89 -16.36
CA ALA A 9 11.26 5.11 -17.16
C ALA A 9 9.80 5.59 -17.18
N GLY A 10 9.59 6.90 -17.07
CA GLY A 10 8.26 7.51 -17.02
C GLY A 10 7.59 7.50 -15.65
N TRP A 11 8.21 6.89 -14.64
CA TRP A 11 7.76 6.96 -13.25
C TRP A 11 8.53 8.01 -12.46
N TYR A 12 7.81 8.80 -11.67
CA TYR A 12 8.40 9.78 -10.77
C TYR A 12 7.66 9.79 -9.44
N GLN A 13 8.40 10.12 -8.37
CA GLN A 13 7.82 10.28 -7.05
C GLN A 13 7.18 11.66 -6.93
N ILE A 14 6.01 11.72 -6.30
CA ILE A 14 5.34 12.97 -5.92
C ILE A 14 5.12 13.03 -4.40
N PRO A 15 4.91 14.22 -3.83
CA PRO A 15 4.56 14.33 -2.42
C PRO A 15 3.29 13.55 -2.08
N VAL A 16 3.26 12.92 -0.90
CA VAL A 16 2.02 12.41 -0.30
C VAL A 16 1.14 13.61 0.02
N THR A 17 -0.13 13.53 -0.36
CA THR A 17 -1.14 14.56 -0.10
C THR A 17 -2.35 13.95 0.60
N LYS A 18 -3.31 13.41 -0.14
CA LYS A 18 -4.61 12.93 0.36
C LYS A 18 -4.76 11.41 0.24
N GLU A 19 -3.69 10.69 -0.07
CA GLU A 19 -3.74 9.25 -0.25
C GLU A 19 -4.14 8.55 1.05
N ALA A 20 -5.34 7.97 1.03
CA ALA A 20 -5.88 7.17 2.11
C ALA A 20 -6.13 5.74 1.63
N LEU A 21 -5.99 4.80 2.56
CA LEU A 21 -6.36 3.40 2.37
C LEU A 21 -7.24 3.01 3.55
N GLN A 22 -8.47 2.60 3.29
CA GLN A 22 -9.28 1.99 4.34
C GLN A 22 -8.63 0.67 4.75
N ALA A 23 -8.13 0.64 5.98
CA ALA A 23 -7.53 -0.55 6.56
C ALA A 23 -8.62 -1.45 7.18
N PRO A 24 -8.43 -2.78 7.16
CA PRO A 24 -9.25 -3.72 7.93
C PRO A 24 -9.29 -3.37 9.43
N ALA A 25 -10.31 -3.85 10.12
CA ALA A 25 -10.47 -3.61 11.55
C ALA A 25 -9.22 -4.03 12.35
N GLY A 26 -8.79 -3.17 13.28
CA GLY A 26 -7.59 -3.38 14.08
C GLY A 26 -6.28 -2.95 13.40
N LEU A 27 -6.32 -2.61 12.11
CA LEU A 27 -5.17 -2.10 11.37
C LEU A 27 -5.29 -0.58 11.14
N SER A 28 -4.15 0.10 11.05
CA SER A 28 -4.07 1.47 10.55
C SER A 28 -3.20 1.52 9.30
N ALA A 29 -3.55 2.34 8.31
CA ALA A 29 -2.75 2.56 7.12
C ALA A 29 -2.41 4.04 6.95
N ARG A 30 -1.13 4.35 6.72
CA ARG A 30 -0.63 5.71 6.45
C ARG A 30 0.18 5.73 5.16
N ALA A 31 -0.09 6.67 4.26
CA ALA A 31 0.71 6.83 3.05
C ALA A 31 2.09 7.39 3.38
N ASP A 32 3.13 6.72 2.87
CA ASP A 32 4.54 7.10 3.07
C ASP A 32 5.22 7.55 1.78
N ALA A 33 4.74 7.08 0.62
CA ALA A 33 5.27 7.49 -0.68
C ALA A 33 4.25 7.29 -1.79
N VAL A 34 4.33 8.15 -2.81
CA VAL A 34 3.46 8.11 -4.00
C VAL A 34 4.33 8.23 -5.24
N TRP A 35 4.06 7.39 -6.23
CA TRP A 35 4.65 7.49 -7.55
C TRP A 35 3.55 7.53 -8.60
N THR A 36 3.79 8.27 -9.68
CA THR A 36 2.92 8.29 -10.84
C THR A 36 3.73 7.98 -12.08
N GLY A 37 3.09 7.35 -13.06
CA GLY A 37 3.71 7.00 -14.32
C GLY A 37 2.79 6.08 -15.11
N ASN A 38 2.86 6.14 -16.44
CA ASN A 38 2.11 5.25 -17.34
C ASN A 38 0.60 5.20 -17.02
N HIS A 39 -0.01 6.35 -16.72
CA HIS A 39 -1.43 6.48 -16.32
C HIS A 39 -1.82 5.73 -15.05
N LEU A 40 -0.86 5.41 -14.20
CA LEU A 40 -1.09 4.75 -12.91
C LEU A 40 -0.55 5.59 -11.76
N LYS A 41 -1.15 5.38 -10.59
CA LYS A 41 -0.68 5.86 -9.30
C LYS A 41 -0.34 4.67 -8.42
N LEU A 42 0.91 4.62 -7.96
CA LEU A 42 1.38 3.65 -6.98
C LEU A 42 1.54 4.36 -5.64
N VAL A 43 0.90 3.85 -4.59
CA VAL A 43 1.03 4.37 -3.23
C VAL A 43 1.60 3.28 -2.33
N ARG A 44 2.62 3.61 -1.55
CA ARG A 44 3.11 2.76 -0.46
C ARG A 44 2.49 3.23 0.85
N PHE A 45 1.78 2.33 1.51
CA PHE A 45 1.21 2.52 2.83
C PHE A 45 2.00 1.75 3.90
N ALA A 46 2.28 2.42 4.99
CA ALA A 46 2.62 1.85 6.28
C ALA A 46 1.37 1.23 6.91
N VAL A 47 1.26 -0.09 6.94
CA VAL A 47 0.15 -0.78 7.61
C VAL A 47 0.63 -1.36 8.93
N GLU A 48 -0.02 -0.96 10.02
CA GLU A 48 0.35 -1.37 11.38
C GLU A 48 -0.81 -2.07 12.07
N ASN A 49 -0.50 -3.15 12.79
CA ASN A 49 -1.44 -3.81 13.68
C ASN A 49 -1.50 -3.11 15.03
N LYS A 50 -2.64 -2.48 15.32
CA LYS A 50 -2.89 -1.71 16.56
C LYS A 50 -3.51 -2.56 17.68
N THR A 51 -3.74 -3.85 17.45
CA THR A 51 -4.31 -4.75 18.45
C THR A 51 -3.19 -5.46 19.23
N PRO A 52 -3.50 -5.99 20.43
CA PRO A 52 -2.55 -6.80 21.20
C PRO A 52 -2.41 -8.24 20.68
N SER A 53 -3.12 -8.61 19.62
CA SER A 53 -3.11 -9.96 19.05
C SER A 53 -2.64 -9.95 17.60
N ALA A 54 -2.18 -11.10 17.12
CA ALA A 54 -1.89 -11.23 15.70
C ALA A 54 -3.17 -11.25 14.87
N LEU A 55 -3.15 -10.61 13.71
CA LEU A 55 -4.27 -10.56 12.78
C LEU A 55 -3.94 -11.30 11.49
N ASN A 56 -4.84 -12.18 11.06
CA ASN A 56 -4.78 -12.76 9.72
C ASN A 56 -5.07 -11.66 8.70
N ILE A 57 -4.25 -11.60 7.65
CA ILE A 57 -4.34 -10.59 6.61
C ILE A 57 -4.18 -11.20 5.22
N ARG A 58 -4.88 -10.62 4.26
CA ARG A 58 -4.78 -10.93 2.83
C ARG A 58 -4.77 -9.62 2.05
N GLU A 59 -4.15 -9.63 0.88
CA GLU A 59 -4.13 -8.46 -0.02
C GLU A 59 -5.56 -8.03 -0.39
N SER A 60 -6.48 -8.99 -0.55
CA SER A 60 -7.90 -8.75 -0.82
C SER A 60 -8.60 -7.92 0.26
N ASP A 61 -8.13 -7.95 1.50
CA ASP A 61 -8.76 -7.24 2.62
C ASP A 61 -8.58 -5.72 2.49
N PHE A 62 -7.60 -5.27 1.68
CA PHE A 62 -7.32 -3.86 1.42
C PHE A 62 -7.92 -3.38 0.09
N TRP A 63 -8.55 -4.27 -0.68
CA TRP A 63 -9.14 -3.91 -1.97
C TRP A 63 -10.37 -3.01 -1.80
N GLN A 64 -10.45 -1.97 -2.63
CA GLN A 64 -11.53 -0.99 -2.69
C GLN A 64 -11.82 -0.64 -4.17
N PRO A 65 -13.02 -0.13 -4.50
CA PRO A 65 -13.30 0.40 -5.83
C PRO A 65 -12.22 1.40 -6.28
N GLY A 66 -11.74 1.25 -7.51
CA GLY A 66 -10.64 2.06 -8.06
C GLY A 66 -9.23 1.54 -7.76
N ILE A 67 -9.07 0.51 -6.93
CA ILE A 67 -7.80 -0.21 -6.76
C ILE A 67 -7.68 -1.28 -7.84
N ARG A 68 -6.59 -1.20 -8.61
CA ARG A 68 -6.22 -2.18 -9.64
C ARG A 68 -5.43 -3.35 -9.05
N ALA A 69 -4.58 -3.09 -8.07
CA ALA A 69 -3.79 -4.12 -7.40
C ALA A 69 -3.42 -3.69 -5.97
N VAL A 70 -3.32 -4.68 -5.09
CA VAL A 70 -2.73 -4.58 -3.76
C VAL A 70 -1.59 -5.58 -3.72
N MET A 71 -0.45 -5.20 -3.14
CA MET A 71 0.69 -6.08 -3.00
C MET A 71 1.38 -5.88 -1.65
N PHE A 72 1.64 -6.95 -0.92
CA PHE A 72 2.44 -6.89 0.30
C PHE A 72 3.93 -6.79 -0.03
N SER A 73 4.70 -6.08 0.80
CA SER A 73 6.16 -6.01 0.64
C SER A 73 6.87 -7.35 0.88
N GLN A 74 6.20 -8.28 1.54
CA GLN A 74 6.67 -9.62 1.86
C GLN A 74 5.49 -10.60 1.89
N PRO A 75 5.69 -11.89 1.55
CA PRO A 75 4.64 -12.89 1.55
C PRO A 75 4.29 -13.29 3.00
N VAL A 76 3.33 -12.59 3.60
CA VAL A 76 2.82 -12.88 4.95
C VAL A 76 1.31 -13.07 4.93
N SER A 77 0.82 -13.98 5.75
CA SER A 77 -0.62 -14.20 5.99
C SER A 77 -1.09 -13.67 7.35
N GLN A 78 -0.17 -13.14 8.15
CA GLN A 78 -0.43 -12.65 9.50
C GLN A 78 0.46 -11.46 9.82
N LEU A 79 -0.12 -10.44 10.47
CA LEU A 79 0.60 -9.30 11.02
C LEU A 79 0.58 -9.39 12.54
N LEU A 80 1.75 -9.52 13.17
CA LEU A 80 1.88 -9.64 14.61
C LEU A 80 1.48 -8.34 15.32
N ALA A 81 1.11 -8.44 16.59
CA ALA A 81 0.73 -7.30 17.43
C ALA A 81 1.83 -6.21 17.42
N GLY A 82 1.45 -4.96 17.21
CA GLY A 82 2.35 -3.80 17.18
C GLY A 82 3.33 -3.77 16.01
N THR A 83 3.28 -4.72 15.08
CA THR A 83 4.19 -4.76 13.93
C THR A 83 3.62 -4.02 12.73
N ARG A 84 4.53 -3.63 11.83
CA ARG A 84 4.24 -2.88 10.61
C ARG A 84 4.73 -3.64 9.38
N MET A 85 3.98 -3.52 8.28
CA MET A 85 4.33 -3.96 6.94
C MET A 85 4.05 -2.85 5.92
N ASP A 86 4.82 -2.83 4.83
CA ASP A 86 4.50 -1.94 3.71
C ASP A 86 3.52 -2.63 2.75
N VAL A 87 2.48 -1.91 2.36
CA VAL A 87 1.47 -2.33 1.37
C VAL A 87 1.51 -1.38 0.18
N TYR A 88 1.68 -1.95 -1.01
CA TYR A 88 1.69 -1.23 -2.28
C TYR A 88 0.32 -1.30 -2.93
N VAL A 89 -0.24 -0.17 -3.31
CA VAL A 89 -1.56 -0.06 -3.93
C VAL A 89 -1.43 0.65 -5.27
N ILE A 90 -1.91 0.00 -6.34
CA ILE A 90 -1.97 0.58 -7.69
C ILE A 90 -3.40 1.04 -7.97
N ARG A 91 -3.54 2.26 -8.46
CA ARG A 91 -4.80 2.88 -8.90
C ARG A 91 -4.63 3.47 -10.30
N ASP A 92 -5.75 3.81 -10.93
CA ASP A 92 -5.73 4.69 -12.08
C ASP A 92 -5.08 6.05 -11.77
N GLY A 93 -4.41 6.61 -12.78
CA GLY A 93 -3.59 7.82 -12.68
C GLY A 93 -4.36 9.14 -12.76
N GLU A 94 -5.68 9.11 -12.72
CA GLU A 94 -6.51 10.31 -12.70
C GLU A 94 -7.43 10.30 -11.47
N GLY A 95 -7.28 11.31 -10.62
CA GLY A 95 -8.28 11.74 -9.62
C GLY A 95 -8.55 10.80 -8.44
N SER A 96 -7.93 11.08 -7.29
CA SER A 96 -8.59 11.01 -5.97
C SER A 96 -7.98 12.05 -5.04
#